data_AF-A0A9E8SE40-F1
#
_entry.id   AF-A0A9E8SE40-F1
#
_cell.length_a   1.000
_cell.length_b   1.000
_cell.length_c   1.000
_cell.angle_alpha   90.00
_cell.angle_beta   90.00
_cell.angle_gamma   90.00
#
_symmetry.space_group_name_H-M   'P 1'
#
loop_
_entity.id
_entity.type
_entity.pdbx_description
1 polymer ?
#
loop_
_entity_poly.entity_id
_entity_poly.type
_entity_poly.pdbx_seq_one_letter_code
_entity_poly.pdbx_strand_id
1 'polypeptide(L)'
;MKILRLILGIITTMLVLTFIVEGTEFLIVKIVSGQSMEYLSNNQSEYFKIRNQTWFLVLKLVYTFFGAYPAGWLGYKITKHLQTAFFITIIMLQTLVFLYAMFFSEFKSTLKIYYWFLLLIVVLCGIFFSKNYFKNKIA
;
A
#
# COMPACT_ATOMS: atom_id res chain seq x y z
N MET A 1 -1.47 -16.64 -22.91
CA MET A 1 -0.61 -16.23 -21.77
C MET A 1 -0.69 -14.75 -21.34
N LYS A 2 -1.26 -13.83 -22.14
CA LYS A 2 -1.33 -12.39 -21.80
C LYS A 2 -2.09 -12.13 -20.49
N ILE A 3 -3.29 -12.69 -20.35
CA ILE A 3 -4.16 -12.55 -19.17
C ILE A 3 -3.48 -13.09 -17.90
N LEU A 4 -2.83 -14.26 -17.99
CA LEU A 4 -2.11 -14.85 -16.84
C LEU A 4 -1.00 -13.92 -16.32
N ARG A 5 -0.24 -13.26 -17.22
CA ARG A 5 0.78 -12.28 -16.81
C ARG A 5 0.18 -11.05 -16.15
N LEU A 6 -1.00 -10.60 -16.60
CA LEU A 6 -1.72 -9.49 -15.96
C LEU A 6 -2.15 -9.87 -14.53
N ILE A 7 -2.76 -11.03 -14.37
CA ILE A 7 -3.20 -11.55 -13.07
C ILE A 7 -1.99 -11.70 -12.12
N LEU A 8 -0.91 -12.33 -12.57
CA LEU A 8 0.31 -12.49 -11.78
C LEU A 8 0.93 -11.15 -11.39
N GLY A 9 0.93 -10.17 -12.31
CA GLY A 9 1.42 -8.82 -12.02
C GLY A 9 0.60 -8.14 -10.91
N ILE A 10 -0.74 -8.26 -10.96
CA ILE A 10 -1.63 -7.70 -9.95
C ILE A 10 -1.41 -8.38 -8.59
N ILE A 11 -1.45 -9.72 -8.55
CA ILE A 11 -1.26 -10.48 -7.31
C ILE A 11 0.10 -10.16 -6.68
N THR A 12 1.16 -10.17 -7.48
CA THR A 12 2.52 -9.85 -6.98
C THR A 12 2.58 -8.44 -6.41
N THR A 13 1.99 -7.47 -7.10
CA THR A 13 1.96 -6.07 -6.64
C THR A 13 1.22 -5.95 -5.31
N MET A 14 0.05 -6.59 -5.20
CA MET A 14 -0.74 -6.57 -3.96
C MET A 14 0.02 -7.22 -2.82
N LEU A 15 0.60 -8.41 -3.03
CA LEU A 15 1.38 -9.10 -2.00
C LEU A 15 2.57 -8.26 -1.53
N VAL A 16 3.35 -7.71 -2.46
CA VAL A 16 4.52 -6.89 -2.10
C VAL A 16 4.10 -5.64 -1.35
N LEU A 17 3.02 -4.97 -1.77
CA LEU A 17 2.49 -3.80 -1.10
C LEU A 17 2.02 -4.16 0.32
N THR A 18 1.25 -5.22 0.48
CA THR A 18 0.81 -5.73 1.80
C THR A 18 2.01 -6.07 2.69
N PHE A 19 2.94 -6.90 2.22
CA PHE A 19 4.09 -7.31 3.03
C PHE A 19 4.98 -6.15 3.45
N ILE A 20 5.28 -5.22 2.55
CA ILE A 20 6.15 -4.08 2.87
C ILE A 20 5.41 -3.10 3.77
N VAL A 21 4.20 -2.68 3.40
CA VAL A 21 3.47 -1.62 4.11
C VAL A 21 3.01 -2.11 5.48
N GLU A 22 2.37 -3.28 5.56
CA GLU A 22 1.92 -3.83 6.83
C GLU A 22 3.09 -4.31 7.68
N GLY A 23 4.08 -4.99 7.08
CA GLY A 23 5.27 -5.43 7.81
C GLY A 23 6.03 -4.26 8.43
N THR A 24 6.20 -3.15 7.69
CA THR A 24 6.82 -1.93 8.20
C THR A 24 5.96 -1.29 9.29
N GLU A 25 4.64 -1.21 9.11
CA GLU A 25 3.71 -0.70 10.11
C GLU A 25 3.83 -1.47 11.43
N PHE A 26 3.74 -2.81 11.38
CA PHE A 26 3.89 -3.68 12.54
C PHE A 26 5.25 -3.48 13.23
N LEU A 27 6.34 -3.43 12.46
CA LEU A 27 7.68 -3.23 13.02
C LEU A 27 7.81 -1.87 13.73
N ILE A 28 7.29 -0.79 13.14
CA ILE A 28 7.33 0.54 13.75
C ILE A 28 6.51 0.54 15.04
N VAL A 29 5.28 -0.02 15.03
CA VAL A 29 4.45 -0.09 16.26
C VAL A 29 5.16 -0.90 17.34
N LYS A 30 5.80 -2.02 17.00
CA LYS A 30 6.59 -2.82 17.94
C LYS A 30 7.73 -1.99 18.56
N ILE A 31 8.52 -1.32 17.72
CA ILE A 31 9.67 -0.52 18.19
C ILE A 31 9.21 0.62 19.10
N VAL A 32 8.11 1.28 18.75
CA VAL A 32 7.59 2.45 19.47
C VAL A 32 6.90 2.06 20.78
N SER A 33 6.15 0.95 20.78
CA SER A 33 5.47 0.45 21.97
C SER A 33 6.42 -0.23 22.96
N GLY A 34 7.55 -0.75 22.48
CA GLY A 34 8.43 -1.63 23.26
C GLY A 34 7.81 -3.00 23.60
N GLN A 35 6.61 -3.30 23.08
CA GLN A 35 5.86 -4.52 23.38
C GLN A 35 6.20 -5.66 22.40
N SER A 36 5.91 -6.90 22.80
CA SER A 36 6.03 -8.04 21.89
C SER A 36 4.92 -8.02 20.83
N MET A 37 5.17 -8.66 19.67
CA MET A 37 4.14 -8.78 18.63
C MET A 37 2.93 -9.57 19.11
N GLU A 38 3.16 -10.59 19.92
CA GLU A 38 2.11 -11.39 20.53
C GLU A 38 1.20 -10.53 21.43
N TYR A 39 1.80 -9.66 22.26
CA TYR A 39 1.03 -8.75 23.09
C TYR A 39 0.19 -7.78 22.25
N LEU A 40 0.77 -7.16 21.22
CA LEU A 40 0.07 -6.22 20.35
C LEU A 40 -1.05 -6.89 19.54
N SER A 41 -0.86 -8.15 19.14
CA SER A 41 -1.90 -8.94 18.46
C SER A 41 -3.08 -9.25 19.38
N ASN A 42 -2.81 -9.53 20.66
CA ASN A 42 -3.84 -9.80 21.66
C ASN A 42 -4.48 -8.52 22.22
N ASN A 43 -3.81 -7.37 22.11
CA ASN A 43 -4.26 -6.07 22.61
C ASN A 43 -4.36 -5.04 21.47
N GLN A 44 -5.30 -5.29 20.56
CA GLN A 44 -5.49 -4.46 19.36
C GLN A 44 -5.74 -2.97 19.67
N SER A 45 -6.32 -2.65 20.84
CA SER A 45 -6.54 -1.27 21.27
C SER A 45 -5.23 -0.47 21.41
N GLU A 46 -4.18 -1.07 22.01
CA GLU A 46 -2.86 -0.44 22.14
C GLU A 46 -2.16 -0.31 20.77
N TYR A 47 -2.33 -1.31 19.89
CA TYR A 47 -1.85 -1.23 18.51
C TYR A 47 -2.47 -0.03 17.77
N PHE A 48 -3.80 0.11 17.80
CA PHE A 48 -4.49 1.19 17.11
C PHE A 48 -4.23 2.57 17.74
N LYS A 49 -4.02 2.63 19.06
CA LYS A 49 -3.68 3.86 19.77
C LYS A 49 -2.35 4.46 19.30
N ILE A 50 -1.35 3.63 19.00
CA ILE A 50 -0.05 4.09 18.47
C ILE A 50 -0.16 4.40 16.98
N ARG A 51 -0.75 3.46 16.22
CA ARG A 51 -0.92 3.58 14.76
C ARG A 51 -1.67 4.84 14.34
N ASN A 52 -2.67 5.26 15.12
CA ASN A 52 -3.51 6.41 14.77
C ASN A 52 -2.93 7.76 15.22
N GLN A 53 -1.71 7.79 15.79
CA GLN A 53 -1.04 9.04 16.14
C GLN A 53 -0.64 9.81 14.87
N THR A 54 -0.76 11.14 14.90
CA THR A 54 -0.55 11.99 13.70
C THR A 54 0.81 11.80 13.04
N TRP A 55 1.89 11.70 13.83
CA TRP A 55 3.24 11.47 13.28
C TRP A 55 3.37 10.07 12.65
N PHE A 56 2.68 9.07 13.19
CA PHE A 56 2.65 7.73 12.62
C PHE A 56 1.96 7.74 11.25
N LEU A 57 0.90 8.54 11.09
CA LEU A 57 0.23 8.73 9.80
C LEU A 57 1.15 9.38 8.77
N VAL A 58 1.99 10.34 9.17
CA VAL A 58 2.98 10.93 8.25
C VAL A 58 4.01 9.88 7.81
N LEU A 59 4.54 9.08 8.74
CA LEU A 59 5.41 7.96 8.40
C LEU A 59 4.72 6.96 7.47
N LYS A 60 3.42 6.71 7.68
CA LYS A 60 2.61 5.85 6.82
C LYS A 60 2.59 6.31 5.38
N LEU A 61 2.52 7.61 5.11
CA LEU A 61 2.65 8.12 3.75
C LEU A 61 4.02 7.76 3.16
N VAL A 62 5.08 7.94 3.95
CA VAL A 62 6.45 7.67 3.51
C VAL A 62 6.65 6.19 3.19
N TYR A 63 6.37 5.27 4.14
CA TYR A 63 6.58 3.85 3.89
C TYR A 63 5.56 3.25 2.91
N THR A 64 4.36 3.81 2.79
CA THR A 64 3.40 3.41 1.75
C THR A 64 3.92 3.76 0.37
N PHE A 65 4.51 4.95 0.18
CA PHE A 65 5.16 5.32 -1.08
C PHE A 65 6.29 4.35 -1.43
N PHE A 66 7.18 4.10 -0.44
CA PHE A 66 8.31 3.20 -0.62
C PHE A 66 7.91 1.73 -0.80
N GLY A 67 6.74 1.30 -0.34
CA GLY A 67 6.17 -0.02 -0.65
C GLY A 67 5.52 -0.06 -2.03
N ALA A 68 4.79 0.98 -2.40
CA ALA A 68 4.11 1.09 -3.69
C ALA A 68 5.08 1.16 -4.87
N TYR A 69 6.25 1.79 -4.70
CA TYR A 69 7.28 1.91 -5.73
C TYR A 69 7.86 0.55 -6.21
N PRO A 70 8.44 -0.31 -5.36
CA PRO A 70 8.94 -1.62 -5.75
C PRO A 70 7.81 -2.58 -6.13
N ALA A 71 6.63 -2.47 -5.51
CA ALA A 71 5.45 -3.24 -5.89
C ALA A 71 5.05 -2.95 -7.35
N GLY A 72 4.92 -1.67 -7.70
CA GLY A 72 4.62 -1.22 -9.05
C GLY A 72 5.68 -1.68 -10.05
N TRP A 73 6.97 -1.57 -9.69
CA TRP A 73 8.07 -2.03 -10.54
C TRP A 73 7.99 -3.52 -10.87
N LEU A 74 7.78 -4.38 -9.87
CA LEU A 74 7.62 -5.83 -10.07
C LEU A 74 6.40 -6.12 -10.95
N GLY A 75 5.26 -5.49 -10.66
CA GLY A 75 4.04 -5.62 -11.46
C GLY A 75 4.25 -5.24 -12.93
N TYR A 76 4.96 -4.14 -13.20
CA TYR A 76 5.29 -3.71 -14.56
C TYR A 76 6.25 -4.66 -15.29
N LYS A 77 7.24 -5.21 -14.59
CA LYS A 77 8.15 -6.21 -15.17
C LYS A 77 7.42 -7.48 -15.61
N ILE A 78 6.44 -7.94 -14.82
CA ILE A 78 5.66 -9.16 -15.13
C ILE A 78 4.70 -8.91 -16.31
N THR A 79 4.04 -7.75 -16.33
CA THR A 79 2.97 -7.44 -17.30
C THR A 79 3.46 -7.06 -18.69
N LYS A 80 4.74 -6.64 -18.85
CA LYS A 80 5.41 -6.32 -20.13
C LYS A 80 4.64 -5.36 -21.05
N HIS A 81 3.80 -5.85 -21.95
CA HIS A 81 3.03 -5.02 -22.91
C HIS A 81 1.66 -4.59 -22.36
N LEU A 82 1.24 -5.13 -21.22
CA LEU A 82 -0.06 -4.87 -20.60
C LEU A 82 0.00 -3.81 -19.49
N GLN A 83 1.03 -2.96 -19.49
CA GLN A 83 1.31 -1.99 -18.42
C GLN A 83 0.15 -1.01 -18.19
N THR A 84 -0.49 -0.55 -19.28
CA THR A 84 -1.64 0.36 -19.17
C THR A 84 -2.83 -0.33 -18.54
N ALA A 85 -3.17 -1.54 -18.99
CA ALA A 85 -4.25 -2.34 -18.41
C ALA A 85 -3.97 -2.64 -16.93
N PHE A 86 -2.75 -3.08 -16.61
CA PHE A 86 -2.30 -3.29 -15.23
C PHE A 86 -2.48 -2.04 -14.36
N PHE A 87 -2.00 -0.89 -14.81
CA PHE A 87 -2.10 0.36 -14.05
C PHE A 87 -3.55 0.75 -13.78
N ILE A 88 -4.41 0.68 -14.80
CA ILE A 88 -5.84 0.97 -14.66
C ILE A 88 -6.48 0.00 -13.64
N THR A 89 -6.21 -1.30 -13.76
CA THR A 89 -6.75 -2.29 -12.83
C THR A 89 -6.30 -2.04 -11.39
N ILE A 90 -5.03 -1.70 -11.17
CA ILE A 90 -4.53 -1.40 -9.84
C ILE A 90 -5.16 -0.12 -9.28
N ILE A 91 -5.30 0.94 -10.08
CA ILE A 91 -6.01 2.15 -9.67
C ILE A 91 -7.43 1.81 -9.22
N MET A 92 -8.16 1.05 -10.04
CA MET A 92 -9.54 0.69 -9.72
C MET A 92 -9.63 -0.12 -8.43
N LEU A 93 -8.78 -1.15 -8.28
CA LEU A 93 -8.74 -1.98 -7.07
C LEU A 93 -8.39 -1.17 -5.82
N GLN A 94 -7.34 -0.33 -5.89
CA GLN A 94 -6.94 0.50 -4.77
C GLN A 94 -8.05 1.50 -4.41
N THR A 95 -8.62 2.18 -5.40
CA THR A 95 -9.72 3.13 -5.17
C THR A 95 -10.91 2.44 -4.50
N LEU A 96 -11.31 1.24 -4.96
CA LEU A 96 -12.39 0.47 -4.35
C LEU A 96 -12.08 0.07 -2.90
N VAL A 97 -10.87 -0.39 -2.61
CA VAL A 97 -10.44 -0.75 -1.26
C VAL A 97 -10.45 0.47 -0.33
N PHE A 98 -9.93 1.61 -0.80
CA PHE A 98 -9.93 2.86 -0.03
C PHE A 98 -11.34 3.41 0.19
N LEU A 99 -12.23 3.33 -0.81
CA LEU A 99 -13.65 3.67 -0.66
C LEU A 99 -14.34 2.77 0.36
N TYR A 100 -14.11 1.46 0.28
CA TYR A 100 -14.63 0.52 1.27
C TYR A 100 -14.14 0.85 2.67
N ALA A 101 -12.84 1.12 2.83
CA ALA A 101 -12.24 1.52 4.10
C ALA A 101 -12.85 2.82 4.65
N MET A 102 -13.11 3.81 3.79
CA MET A 102 -13.72 5.09 4.18
C MET A 102 -15.16 4.97 4.65
N PHE A 103 -15.98 4.14 4.00
CA PHE A 103 -17.43 4.15 4.23
C PHE A 103 -17.95 3.01 5.11
N PHE A 104 -17.30 1.85 5.07
CA PHE A 104 -17.86 0.60 5.61
C PHE A 104 -16.97 -0.13 6.61
N SER A 105 -15.68 0.23 6.71
CA SER A 105 -14.79 -0.45 7.64
C SER A 105 -14.90 0.08 9.07
N GLU A 106 -14.53 -0.77 10.03
CA GLU A 106 -14.31 -0.40 11.44
C GLU A 106 -13.31 0.76 11.60
N PHE A 107 -12.53 1.06 10.55
CA PHE A 107 -11.58 2.18 10.51
C PHE A 107 -12.18 3.52 10.08
N LYS A 108 -13.47 3.60 9.76
CA LYS A 108 -14.12 4.87 9.35
C LYS A 108 -13.96 5.96 10.41
N SER A 109 -14.02 5.61 11.70
CA SER A 109 -13.92 6.55 12.81
C SER A 109 -12.48 6.84 13.25
N THR A 110 -11.51 6.04 12.82
CA THR A 110 -10.11 6.17 13.27
C THR A 110 -9.31 7.18 12.47
N LEU A 111 -9.73 7.49 11.24
CA LEU A 111 -9.02 8.39 10.33
C LEU A 111 -9.95 9.41 9.67
N LYS A 112 -9.53 10.68 9.65
CA LYS A 112 -10.23 11.73 8.90
C LYS A 112 -10.22 11.39 7.41
N ILE A 113 -11.33 11.71 6.72
CA ILE A 113 -11.57 11.39 5.31
C ILE A 113 -10.40 11.81 4.39
N TYR A 114 -9.80 12.99 4.60
CA TYR A 114 -8.70 13.46 3.76
C TYR A 114 -7.45 12.57 3.82
N TYR A 115 -7.19 11.87 4.92
CA TYR A 115 -6.03 10.97 5.03
C TYR A 115 -6.17 9.75 4.11
N TRP A 116 -7.39 9.25 3.94
CA TRP A 116 -7.66 8.15 3.02
C TRP A 116 -7.39 8.56 1.57
N PHE A 117 -7.80 9.77 1.18
CA PHE A 117 -7.46 10.33 -0.14
C PHE A 117 -5.95 10.51 -0.31
N LEU A 118 -5.26 10.99 0.73
CA LEU A 118 -3.82 11.21 0.67
C LEU A 118 -3.05 9.89 0.53
N LEU A 119 -3.46 8.84 1.25
CA LEU A 119 -2.93 7.48 1.10
C LEU A 119 -3.15 6.93 -0.31
N LEU A 120 -4.36 7.10 -0.87
CA LEU A 120 -4.66 6.70 -2.24
C LEU A 120 -3.72 7.41 -3.23
N ILE A 121 -3.60 8.74 -3.15
CA ILE A 121 -2.71 9.52 -4.01
C ILE A 121 -1.27 9.02 -3.90
N VAL A 122 -0.78 8.77 -2.69
CA VAL A 122 0.58 8.29 -2.45
C VAL A 122 0.83 6.92 -3.08
N VAL A 123 -0.10 5.97 -2.93
CA VAL A 123 -0.01 4.65 -3.58
C VAL A 123 0.04 4.81 -5.10
N LEU A 124 -0.87 5.60 -5.66
CA LEU A 124 -0.94 5.81 -7.10
C LEU A 124 0.31 6.50 -7.65
N CYS A 125 0.83 7.51 -6.94
CA CYS A 125 2.09 8.16 -7.26
C CYS A 125 3.26 7.18 -7.22
N GLY A 126 3.40 6.37 -6.17
CA GLY A 126 4.48 5.39 -6.06
C GLY A 126 4.49 4.40 -7.23
N ILE A 127 3.32 3.88 -7.59
CA ILE A 127 3.17 2.98 -8.74
C ILE A 127 3.45 3.74 -10.05
N PHE A 128 2.90 4.93 -10.25
CA PHE A 128 3.13 5.72 -11.47
C PHE A 128 4.60 6.11 -11.67
N PHE A 129 5.30 6.53 -10.62
CA PHE A 129 6.72 6.85 -10.69
C PHE A 129 7.57 5.64 -11.04
N SER A 130 7.20 4.44 -10.55
CA SER A 130 7.85 3.20 -10.98
C SER A 130 7.72 2.99 -12.49
N LYS A 131 6.57 3.33 -13.11
CA LYS A 131 6.43 3.26 -14.57
C LYS A 131 7.43 4.14 -15.32
N ASN A 132 7.54 5.41 -14.92
CA ASN A 132 8.32 6.41 -15.65
C ASN A 132 9.83 6.23 -15.48
N TYR A 133 10.28 5.90 -14.27
CA TYR A 133 11.70 5.69 -14.00
C TYR A 133 12.27 4.53 -14.84
N PHE A 134 11.49 3.46 -15.03
CA PHE A 134 11.96 2.28 -15.74
C PHE A 134 11.66 2.27 -17.24
N LYS A 135 10.71 3.08 -17.73
CA LYS A 135 10.55 3.32 -19.17
C LYS A 135 11.78 4.01 -19.78
N ASN A 136 12.42 4.91 -19.03
CA ASN A 136 13.57 5.70 -19.51
C ASN A 136 14.93 4.99 -19.40
N LYS A 137 15.01 3.80 -18.77
CA LYS A 137 16.26 3.03 -18.63
C LYS A 137 16.36 1.82 -19.57
N ILE A 138 15.30 1.53 -20.33
CA ILE A 138 15.22 0.37 -21.24
C ILE A 138 15.10 0.82 -22.72
N ALA A 139 15.08 2.14 -22.96
CA ALA A 139 15.26 2.73 -24.29
C ALA A 139 16.76 3.04 -24.50
#